data_AF-A0A1Z4IEA0-F1
#
_entry.id   AF-A0A1Z4IEA0-F1
#
_cell.length_a   1.000
_cell.length_b   1.000
_cell.length_c   1.000
_cell.angle_alpha   90.00
_cell.angle_beta   90.00
_cell.angle_gamma   90.00
#
_symmetry.space_group_name_H-M   'P 1'
#
loop_
_entity.id
_entity.type
_entity.pdbx_description
1 polymer ?
#
loop_
_entity_poly.entity_id
_entity_poly.type
_entity_poly.pdbx_seq_one_letter_code
_entity_poly.pdbx_strand_id
1 'polypeptide(L)'
;MLTSTLLAAATTPLEWSPTVGIIFIIVNIIAITYGKLTIKYPNSEPALPSPNLFGGFGVPALLATTAFGHILAAGLVLGLHNLGRI
;
A
#
# COMPACT_ATOMS: atom_id res chain seq x y z
N MET A 1 28.18 19.46 -10.02
CA MET A 1 26.70 19.35 -10.01
C MET A 1 26.23 17.92 -9.78
N LEU A 2 26.74 16.93 -10.53
CA LEU A 2 26.42 15.50 -10.33
C LEU A 2 26.65 15.00 -8.89
N THR A 3 27.72 15.45 -8.24
CA THR A 3 28.07 15.08 -6.87
C THR A 3 27.08 15.63 -5.84
N SER A 4 26.52 16.82 -6.06
CA SER A 4 25.52 17.43 -5.17
C SER A 4 24.16 16.76 -5.31
N THR A 5 23.77 16.34 -6.52
CA THR A 5 22.55 15.55 -6.74
C THR A 5 22.65 14.15 -6.15
N LEU A 6 23.82 13.52 -6.21
CA LEU A 6 24.07 12.22 -5.57
C LEU A 6 24.04 12.31 -4.04
N LEU A 7 24.57 13.39 -3.47
CA LEU A 7 24.55 13.61 -2.02
C LEU A 7 23.14 13.96 -1.49
N ALA A 8 22.32 14.65 -2.30
CA ALA A 8 20.90 14.88 -1.99
C ALA A 8 20.04 13.62 -2.13
N ALA A 9 20.47 12.65 -2.95
CA ALA A 9 19.86 11.33 -3.05
C ALA A 9 20.30 10.37 -1.94
N ALA A 10 21.25 10.77 -1.08
CA ALA A 10 21.66 9.97 0.07
C ALA A 10 20.53 9.95 1.10
N THR A 11 19.71 8.89 1.05
CA THR A 11 18.66 8.65 2.02
C THR A 11 19.28 8.18 3.33
N THR A 12 18.79 8.67 4.46
CA THR A 12 19.01 8.02 5.75
C THR A 12 18.54 6.57 5.69
N PRO A 13 19.20 5.62 6.36
CA PRO A 13 18.73 4.24 6.38
C PRO A 13 17.38 4.19 7.12
N LEU A 14 16.34 3.74 6.43
CA LEU A 14 15.05 3.45 7.05
C LEU A 14 15.07 2.02 7.60
N GLU A 15 15.16 1.91 8.92
CA GLU A 15 15.04 0.63 9.61
C GLU A 15 13.58 0.17 9.65
N TRP A 16 13.35 -1.13 9.45
CA TRP A 16 12.00 -1.68 9.55
C TRP A 16 11.53 -1.64 11.00
N SER A 17 10.34 -1.08 11.23
CA SER A 17 9.75 -0.97 12.56
C SER A 17 8.27 -1.34 12.55
N PRO A 18 7.68 -1.70 13.71
CA PRO A 18 6.24 -1.91 13.83
C PRO A 18 5.40 -0.71 13.38
N THR A 19 5.94 0.51 13.51
CA THR A 19 5.30 1.74 13.02
C THR A 19 5.11 1.71 11.50
N VAL A 20 6.15 1.31 10.75
CA VAL A 20 6.07 1.13 9.29
C VAL A 20 5.03 0.05 8.96
N GLY A 21 5.03 -1.07 9.68
CA GLY A 21 4.05 -2.14 9.50
C GLY A 21 2.60 -1.67 9.70
N ILE A 22 2.33 -0.89 10.73
CA ILE A 22 0.99 -0.33 11.01
C ILE A 22 0.56 0.62 9.88
N ILE A 23 1.46 1.47 9.37
CA ILE A 23 1.16 2.34 8.23
C ILE A 23 0.74 1.50 7.01
N PHE A 24 1.47 0.42 6.71
CA PHE A 24 1.12 -0.49 5.62
C PHE A 24 -0.28 -1.11 5.80
N ILE A 25 -0.63 -1.56 7.01
CA ILE A 25 -1.95 -2.15 7.29
C ILE A 25 -3.06 -1.11 7.09
N ILE A 26 -2.91 0.09 7.64
CA ILE A 26 -3.91 1.16 7.53
C ILE A 26 -4.12 1.54 6.06
N VAL A 27 -3.05 1.72 5.30
CA VAL A 27 -3.14 2.10 3.88
C VAL A 27 -3.76 0.97 3.04
N ASN A 28 -3.48 -0.30 3.35
CA ASN A 28 -4.16 -1.43 2.70
C ASN A 28 -5.66 -1.44 2.99
N ILE A 29 -6.10 -1.17 4.22
CA ILE A 29 -7.54 -1.07 4.56
C ILE A 29 -8.22 0.05 3.76
N ILE A 30 -7.55 1.21 3.63
CA ILE A 30 -8.05 2.32 2.82
C ILE A 30 -8.15 1.91 1.35
N ALA A 31 -7.12 1.26 0.80
CA ALA A 31 -7.09 0.80 -0.59
C ALA A 31 -8.18 -0.24 -0.90
N ILE A 32 -8.38 -1.20 0.00
CA ILE A 32 -9.46 -2.20 -0.09
C ILE A 32 -10.83 -1.52 -0.06
N THR A 33 -11.03 -0.57 0.86
CA THR A 33 -12.28 0.19 0.97
C THR A 33 -12.56 1.00 -0.30
N TYR A 34 -11.54 1.67 -0.84
CA TYR A 34 -11.64 2.43 -2.09
C TYR A 34 -11.92 1.52 -3.29
N GLY A 35 -11.23 0.39 -3.39
CA GLY A 35 -11.47 -0.61 -4.43
C GLY A 35 -12.88 -1.17 -4.37
N LYS A 36 -13.44 -1.35 -3.17
CA LYS A 36 -14.83 -1.85 -3.02
C LYS A 36 -15.86 -0.89 -3.59
N LEU A 37 -15.59 0.42 -3.50
CA LEU A 37 -16.49 1.46 -3.99
C LEU A 37 -16.28 1.78 -5.48
N THR A 38 -15.08 1.50 -6.03
CA THR A 38 -14.67 2.00 -7.35
C THR A 38 -14.54 0.90 -8.42
N ILE A 39 -14.24 -0.35 -8.04
CA ILE A 39 -14.05 -1.44 -8.99
C ILE A 39 -15.40 -1.82 -9.63
N LYS A 40 -15.48 -1.75 -10.95
CA LYS A 40 -16.70 -2.06 -11.72
C LYS A 40 -17.07 -3.55 -11.70
N TYR A 41 -16.07 -4.43 -11.73
CA TYR A 41 -16.26 -5.89 -11.70
C TYR A 41 -15.46 -6.50 -10.53
N PRO A 42 -15.94 -6.36 -9.28
CA PRO A 42 -15.18 -6.77 -8.10
C PRO A 42 -15.22 -8.28 -7.84
N ASN A 43 -16.18 -9.00 -8.44
CA ASN A 43 -16.48 -10.40 -8.14
C ASN A 43 -16.00 -11.36 -9.26
N SER A 44 -14.92 -11.01 -9.96
CA SER A 44 -14.34 -11.86 -11.00
C SER A 44 -13.75 -13.15 -10.41
N GLU A 45 -13.89 -14.26 -11.12
CA GLU A 45 -13.30 -15.54 -10.71
C GLU A 45 -11.75 -15.49 -10.73
N PRO A 46 -11.06 -16.24 -9.85
CA PRO A 46 -11.60 -17.15 -8.82
C PRO A 46 -12.25 -16.43 -7.65
N ALA A 47 -13.35 -16.97 -7.12
CA ALA A 47 -13.99 -16.45 -5.93
C ALA A 47 -13.18 -16.76 -4.65
N LEU A 48 -13.22 -15.87 -3.67
CA LEU A 48 -12.64 -16.15 -2.35
C LEU A 48 -13.52 -17.13 -1.56
N PRO A 49 -12.92 -18.05 -0.77
CA PRO A 49 -13.69 -19.04 0.02
C PRO A 49 -14.54 -18.40 1.13
N SER A 50 -14.23 -17.17 1.56
CA SER A 50 -14.95 -16.45 2.61
C SER A 50 -15.42 -15.06 2.13
N PRO A 51 -16.36 -14.97 1.17
CA PRO A 51 -16.77 -13.70 0.57
C PRO A 51 -17.36 -12.70 1.58
N ASN A 52 -17.92 -13.18 2.69
CA ASN A 52 -18.45 -12.34 3.77
C ASN A 52 -17.36 -11.50 4.47
N LEU A 53 -16.12 -11.99 4.55
CA LEU A 53 -15.01 -11.26 5.17
C LEU A 53 -14.38 -10.25 4.20
N PHE A 54 -14.47 -10.50 2.89
CA PHE A 54 -13.81 -9.71 1.85
C PHE A 54 -14.80 -8.91 0.99
N GLY A 55 -16.02 -8.69 1.47
CA GLY A 55 -17.01 -7.82 0.82
C GLY A 55 -17.47 -8.30 -0.55
N GLY A 56 -17.40 -9.61 -0.82
CA GLY A 56 -17.77 -10.23 -2.10
C GLY A 56 -16.65 -10.29 -3.13
N PHE A 57 -15.45 -9.79 -2.83
CA PHE A 57 -14.33 -9.78 -3.77
C PHE A 57 -13.95 -11.16 -4.32
N GLY A 58 -13.60 -11.16 -5.60
CA GLY A 58 -12.77 -12.22 -6.18
C GLY A 58 -11.31 -12.11 -5.73
N VAL A 59 -10.58 -13.21 -5.86
CA VAL A 59 -9.12 -13.25 -5.73
C VAL A 59 -8.42 -12.14 -6.52
N PRO A 60 -8.76 -11.86 -7.80
CA PRO A 60 -8.09 -10.79 -8.55
C PRO A 60 -8.35 -9.39 -7.95
N ALA A 61 -9.56 -9.11 -7.45
CA ALA A 61 -9.89 -7.82 -6.87
C ALA A 61 -9.17 -7.60 -5.52
N LEU A 62 -9.04 -8.65 -4.70
CA LEU A 62 -8.27 -8.59 -3.46
C LEU A 62 -6.78 -8.36 -3.73
N LEU A 63 -6.21 -9.07 -4.71
CA LEU A 63 -4.82 -8.88 -5.11
C LEU A 63 -4.59 -7.47 -5.66
N ALA A 64 -5.50 -6.96 -6.50
CA ALA A 64 -5.39 -5.62 -7.06
C ALA A 64 -5.43 -4.54 -5.96
N THR A 65 -6.35 -4.65 -5.01
CA THR A 65 -6.50 -3.67 -3.93
C THR A 65 -5.34 -3.72 -2.94
N THR A 66 -4.83 -4.90 -2.59
CA THR A 66 -3.66 -5.02 -1.73
C THR A 66 -2.38 -4.56 -2.44
N ALA A 67 -2.17 -4.89 -3.71
CA ALA A 67 -1.05 -4.37 -4.49
C ALA A 67 -1.08 -2.84 -4.58
N PHE A 68 -2.25 -2.26 -4.85
CA PHE A 68 -2.43 -0.80 -4.83
C PHE A 68 -2.14 -0.21 -3.45
N GLY A 69 -2.63 -0.85 -2.38
CA GLY A 69 -2.32 -0.48 -1.00
C GLY A 69 -0.82 -0.47 -0.69
N HIS A 70 -0.06 -1.45 -1.20
CA HIS A 70 1.40 -1.49 -1.02
C HIS A 70 2.10 -0.35 -1.78
N ILE A 71 1.65 0.01 -2.98
CA ILE A 71 2.19 1.15 -3.73
C ILE A 71 1.97 2.46 -2.95
N LEU A 72 0.75 2.67 -2.46
CA LEU A 72 0.43 3.84 -1.64
C LEU A 72 1.22 3.86 -0.32
N ALA A 73 1.34 2.71 0.34
CA ALA A 73 2.05 2.59 1.61
C ALA A 73 3.55 2.87 1.43
N ALA A 74 4.17 2.36 0.38
CA ALA A 74 5.55 2.66 0.04
C ALA A 74 5.74 4.18 -0.18
N GLY A 75 4.88 4.81 -0.99
CA GLY A 75 4.94 6.26 -1.21
C GLY A 75 4.80 7.06 0.09
N LEU A 76 3.87 6.67 0.96
CA LEU A 76 3.65 7.34 2.24
C LEU A 76 4.83 7.17 3.20
N VAL A 77 5.37 5.95 3.33
CA VAL A 77 6.49 5.66 4.22
C VAL A 77 7.76 6.37 3.76
N LEU A 78 8.08 6.30 2.46
CA LEU A 78 9.22 7.03 1.91
C LEU A 78 9.05 8.55 2.06
N GLY A 79 7.84 9.07 1.88
CA GLY A 79 7.53 10.49 2.07
C GLY A 79 7.66 10.95 3.52
N LEU A 80 7.12 10.19 4.48
CA LEU A 80 7.23 10.49 5.92
C LEU A 80 8.67 10.39 6.42
N HIS A 81 9.42 9.41 5.92
CA HIS A 81 10.84 9.26 6.23
C HIS A 81 11.66 10.43 5.67
N ASN A 82 11.39 10.87 4.44
CA ASN A 82 12.03 12.05 3.86
C ASN A 82 11.70 13.35 4.64
N LEU A 83 10.56 13.41 5.32
CA LEU A 83 10.16 14.50 6.20
C LEU A 83 10.75 14.38 7.63
N GLY A 84 11.46 13.28 7.94
CA GLY A 84 12.00 13.01 9.28
C GLY A 84 10.93 12.69 10.33
N ARG A 85 9.77 12.17 9.91
CA ARG A 85 8.65 11.84 10.82
C ARG A 85 8.62 10.37 11.23
N ILE A 86 9.25 9.50 10.46
CA ILE A 86 9.47 8.07 10.75
C ILE A 86 10.84 7.65 10.27
#